data_AF-N9Q717-F1
#
_entry.id   AF-N9Q717-F1
#
_cell.length_a   1.000
_cell.length_b   1.000
_cell.length_c   1.000
_cell.angle_alpha   90.00
_cell.angle_beta   90.00
_cell.angle_gamma   90.00
#
_symmetry.space_group_name_H-M   'P 1'
#
loop_
_entity.id
_entity.type
_entity.pdbx_description
1 polymer ?
#
loop_
_entity_poly.entity_id
_entity_poly.type
_entity_poly.pdbx_seq_one_letter_code
_entity_poly.pdbx_strand_id
1 'polypeptide(L)'
;MKKAFVLIGLFISSHCFATYNQDFEKEYLRILDGSTEKLLKEHEFNESYKGQELSEAEWKEAKKIQCDGMKAEFAFYQLVTSRFDEFVAYQKQNNLEMVYDESRYIQEFTNLKKMMSDPENECN
;
A
#
# COMPACT_ATOMS: atom_id res chain seq x y z
N MET A 1 9.61 59.94 -26.95
CA MET A 1 10.09 59.24 -25.75
C MET A 1 8.95 59.11 -24.74
N LYS A 2 8.49 57.88 -24.46
CA LYS A 2 8.17 57.37 -23.11
C LYS A 2 7.56 55.97 -23.24
N LYS A 3 8.40 55.02 -22.85
CA LYS A 3 8.25 53.59 -22.56
C LYS A 3 6.82 53.17 -22.21
N ALA A 4 6.22 52.29 -23.00
CA ALA A 4 5.16 51.40 -22.53
C ALA A 4 5.83 50.06 -22.21
N PHE A 5 5.83 49.75 -20.91
CA PHE A 5 6.45 48.57 -20.33
C PHE A 5 5.75 47.29 -20.80
N VAL A 6 6.55 46.34 -21.28
CA VAL A 6 6.23 44.92 -21.34
C VAL A 6 6.03 44.42 -19.91
N LEU A 7 4.82 43.95 -19.58
CA LEU A 7 4.60 43.07 -18.43
C LEU A 7 3.93 41.79 -18.94
N ILE A 8 4.82 40.82 -19.13
CA ILE A 8 4.56 39.39 -19.29
C ILE A 8 3.56 38.98 -18.21
N GLY A 9 2.32 38.72 -18.60
CA GLY A 9 1.32 38.12 -17.75
C GLY A 9 1.73 36.69 -17.41
N LEU A 10 2.40 36.55 -16.27
CA LEU A 10 2.41 35.40 -15.36
C LEU A 10 1.87 34.07 -15.94
N PHE A 11 2.73 33.38 -16.70
CA PHE A 11 2.60 31.96 -17.04
C PHE A 11 3.17 31.07 -15.91
N ILE A 12 2.74 31.29 -14.66
CA ILE A 12 3.17 30.43 -13.54
C ILE A 12 1.97 30.15 -12.62
N SER A 13 1.06 29.29 -13.08
CA SER A 13 0.09 28.65 -12.19
C SER A 13 -0.14 27.18 -12.49
N SER A 14 0.82 26.50 -13.12
CA SER A 14 0.69 25.09 -13.53
C SER A 14 1.74 24.15 -12.93
N HIS A 15 2.31 24.47 -11.76
CA HIS A 15 3.28 23.57 -11.09
C HIS A 15 2.89 23.13 -9.67
N CYS A 16 1.67 23.45 -9.18
CA CYS A 16 1.26 23.04 -7.83
C CYS A 16 0.57 21.66 -7.75
N PHE A 17 0.32 20.99 -8.88
CA PHE A 17 -0.42 19.71 -8.89
C PHE A 17 0.44 18.49 -9.27
N ALA A 18 1.69 18.68 -9.67
CA ALA A 18 2.55 17.57 -10.12
C ALA A 18 3.28 16.85 -8.97
N THR A 19 3.58 17.55 -7.87
CA THR A 19 4.33 16.98 -6.73
C THR A 19 3.46 16.12 -5.81
N TYR A 20 2.18 16.45 -5.64
CA TYR A 20 1.28 15.73 -4.72
C TYR A 20 1.16 14.24 -5.08
N ASN A 21 1.03 13.93 -6.37
CA ASN A 21 0.87 12.55 -6.82
C ASN A 21 2.18 11.74 -6.77
N GLN A 22 3.34 12.37 -6.97
CA GLN A 22 4.63 11.68 -6.98
C GLN A 22 5.01 11.11 -5.61
N ASP A 23 4.70 11.83 -4.52
CA ASP A 23 4.98 11.35 -3.17
C ASP A 23 4.05 10.18 -2.79
N PHE A 24 2.77 10.22 -3.21
CA PHE A 24 1.86 9.09 -3.06
C PHE A 24 2.35 7.88 -3.84
N GLU A 25 2.60 8.03 -5.14
CA GLU A 25 3.04 6.95 -6.03
C GLU A 25 4.29 6.26 -5.49
N LYS A 26 5.30 7.04 -5.08
CA LYS A 26 6.53 6.48 -4.51
C LYS A 26 6.28 5.66 -3.25
N GLU A 27 5.43 6.14 -2.35
CA GLU A 27 5.10 5.41 -1.13
C GLU A 27 4.26 4.16 -1.42
N TYR A 28 3.29 4.29 -2.33
CA TYR A 28 2.42 3.22 -2.78
C TYR A 28 3.21 2.06 -3.42
N LEU A 29 4.09 2.37 -4.37
CA LEU A 29 4.95 1.38 -5.03
C LEU A 29 5.90 0.70 -4.04
N ARG A 30 6.50 1.46 -3.12
CA ARG A 30 7.35 0.90 -2.06
C ARG A 30 6.59 -0.11 -1.19
N ILE A 31 5.33 0.18 -0.85
CA ILE A 31 4.48 -0.74 -0.08
C ILE A 31 4.14 -1.97 -0.92
N LEU A 32 3.75 -1.81 -2.19
CA LEU A 32 3.44 -2.93 -3.08
C LEU A 32 4.61 -3.88 -3.29
N ASP A 33 5.82 -3.34 -3.50
CA ASP A 33 7.04 -4.13 -3.65
C ASP A 33 7.32 -4.95 -2.38
N GLY A 34 7.20 -4.29 -1.22
CA GLY A 34 7.36 -4.95 0.08
C GLY A 34 6.31 -6.05 0.31
N SER A 35 5.04 -5.79 0.00
CA SER A 35 3.96 -6.78 0.12
C SER A 35 4.19 -7.97 -0.81
N THR A 36 4.64 -7.71 -2.05
CA THR A 36 4.95 -8.77 -3.01
C THR A 36 6.06 -9.69 -2.49
N GLU A 37 7.12 -9.13 -1.90
CA GLU A 37 8.19 -9.92 -1.29
C GLU A 37 7.65 -10.84 -0.16
N LYS A 38 6.73 -10.32 0.67
CA LYS A 38 6.14 -11.11 1.76
C LYS A 38 5.23 -12.23 1.26
N LEU A 39 4.39 -11.94 0.27
CA LEU A 39 3.52 -12.95 -0.36
C LEU A 39 4.33 -14.03 -1.07
N LEU A 40 5.45 -13.67 -1.72
CA LEU A 40 6.37 -14.64 -2.31
C LEU A 40 6.97 -15.56 -1.25
N LYS A 41 7.42 -15.02 -0.12
CA LYS A 41 7.95 -15.83 1.00
C LYS A 41 6.91 -16.78 1.58
N GLU A 42 5.67 -16.31 1.74
CA GLU A 42 4.56 -17.16 2.18
C GLU A 42 4.29 -18.29 1.19
N HIS A 43 4.25 -17.98 -0.10
CA HIS A 43 4.07 -18.96 -1.15
C HIS A 43 5.21 -20.00 -1.17
N GLU A 44 6.46 -19.56 -1.13
CA GLU A 44 7.65 -20.42 -1.09
C GLU A 44 7.65 -21.34 0.13
N PHE A 45 7.29 -20.82 1.30
CA PHE A 45 7.17 -21.62 2.52
C PHE A 45 6.09 -22.69 2.37
N ASN A 46 4.89 -22.29 1.93
CA ASN A 46 3.75 -23.20 1.77
C ASN A 46 4.03 -24.31 0.75
N GLU A 47 4.71 -24.01 -0.36
CA GLU A 47 5.09 -25.03 -1.33
C GLU A 47 6.21 -25.94 -0.82
N SER A 48 7.18 -25.41 -0.06
CA SER A 48 8.28 -26.20 0.52
C SER A 48 7.79 -27.24 1.53
N TYR A 49 6.70 -26.94 2.23
CA TYR A 49 6.14 -27.77 3.30
C TYR A 49 4.80 -28.43 2.94
N LYS A 50 4.43 -28.40 1.67
CA LYS A 50 3.16 -28.93 1.19
C LYS A 50 3.00 -30.41 1.52
N GLY A 51 1.95 -30.73 2.27
CA GLY A 51 1.64 -32.11 2.67
C GLY A 51 2.57 -32.69 3.73
N GLN A 52 3.38 -31.86 4.39
CA GLN A 52 4.27 -32.25 5.48
C GLN A 52 3.72 -31.75 6.81
N GLU A 53 3.96 -32.50 7.89
CA GLU A 53 3.77 -31.98 9.24
C GLU A 53 4.94 -31.07 9.58
N LEU A 54 4.63 -29.85 10.03
CA LEU A 54 5.65 -28.89 10.46
C LEU A 54 6.19 -29.25 11.84
N SER A 55 7.51 -29.20 12.00
CA SER A 55 8.15 -29.14 13.32
C SER A 55 7.78 -27.86 14.06
N GLU A 56 8.05 -27.80 15.36
CA GLU A 56 7.82 -26.60 16.17
C GLU A 56 8.56 -25.35 15.63
N ALA A 57 9.80 -25.53 15.15
CA ALA A 57 10.58 -24.45 14.56
C ALA A 57 9.94 -23.93 13.27
N GLU A 58 9.42 -24.83 12.44
CA GLU A 58 8.77 -24.49 11.17
C GLU A 58 7.40 -23.84 11.40
N TRP A 59 6.65 -24.30 12.40
CA TRP A 59 5.43 -23.63 12.85
C TRP A 59 5.69 -22.19 13.27
N LYS A 60 6.77 -21.94 14.02
CA LYS A 60 7.14 -20.60 14.44
C LYS A 60 7.51 -19.71 13.26
N GLU A 61 8.25 -20.24 12.28
CA GLU A 61 8.58 -19.48 11.06
C GLU A 61 7.33 -19.22 10.21
N ALA A 62 6.42 -20.20 10.08
CA ALA A 62 5.14 -20.03 9.39
C ALA A 62 4.33 -18.86 9.98
N LYS A 63 4.19 -18.80 11.31
CA LYS A 63 3.52 -17.70 12.02
C LYS A 63 4.18 -16.35 11.73
N LYS A 64 5.51 -16.31 11.77
CA LYS A 64 6.25 -15.07 11.49
C LYS A 64 6.02 -14.59 10.05
N ILE A 65 6.06 -15.50 9.07
CA ILE A 65 5.80 -15.17 7.66
C ILE A 65 4.37 -14.66 7.47
N GLN A 66 3.39 -15.33 8.10
CA GLN A 66 2.00 -14.88 8.10
C GLN A 66 1.85 -13.46 8.67
N CYS A 67 2.48 -13.18 9.81
CA CYS A 67 2.44 -11.85 10.42
C CYS A 67 3.14 -10.78 9.59
N ASP A 68 4.25 -11.13 8.93
CA ASP A 68 4.92 -10.23 7.99
C ASP A 68 4.00 -9.89 6.80
N GLY A 69 3.25 -10.86 6.28
CA GLY A 69 2.23 -10.67 5.25
C GLY A 69 1.10 -9.74 5.73
N MET A 70 0.52 -10.02 6.90
CA MET A 70 -0.53 -9.17 7.50
C MET A 70 -0.03 -7.73 7.74
N LYS A 71 1.20 -7.54 8.21
CA LYS A 71 1.79 -6.19 8.40
C LYS A 71 1.94 -5.44 7.08
N ALA A 72 2.29 -6.14 6.00
CA ALA A 72 2.41 -5.55 4.68
C ALA A 72 1.05 -5.14 4.10
N GLU A 73 0.03 -6.01 4.21
CA GLU A 73 -1.36 -5.67 3.86
C GLU A 73 -1.89 -4.51 4.69
N PHE A 74 -1.56 -4.47 5.99
CA PHE A 74 -1.98 -3.40 6.89
C PHE A 74 -1.40 -2.05 6.45
N ALA A 75 -0.12 -2.00 6.08
CA ALA A 75 0.49 -0.78 5.55
C ALA A 75 -0.19 -0.30 4.26
N PHE A 76 -0.58 -1.22 3.38
CA PHE A 76 -1.33 -0.90 2.17
C PHE A 76 -2.69 -0.26 2.51
N TYR A 77 -3.50 -0.93 3.33
CA TYR A 77 -4.82 -0.42 3.69
C TYR A 77 -4.72 0.88 4.48
N GLN A 78 -3.70 1.04 5.33
CA GLN A 78 -3.44 2.29 6.04
C GLN A 78 -3.15 3.45 5.08
N LEU A 79 -2.33 3.23 4.05
CA LEU A 79 -2.05 4.26 3.04
C LEU A 79 -3.32 4.60 2.24
N VAL A 80 -4.01 3.59 1.71
CA VAL A 80 -5.18 3.80 0.84
C VAL A 80 -6.34 4.45 1.60
N THR A 81 -6.56 4.10 2.87
CA THR A 81 -7.63 4.73 3.67
C THR A 81 -7.27 6.14 4.16
N SER A 82 -5.98 6.45 4.36
CA SER A 82 -5.57 7.80 4.78
C SER A 82 -5.44 8.79 3.61
N ARG A 83 -5.21 8.28 2.39
CA ARG A 83 -4.96 9.07 1.18
C ARG A 83 -5.81 8.56 0.00
N PHE A 84 -7.10 8.30 0.24
CA PHE A 84 -7.98 7.63 -0.72
C PHE A 84 -8.11 8.38 -2.06
N ASP A 85 -8.28 9.70 -2.04
CA ASP A 85 -8.39 10.50 -3.27
C ASP A 85 -7.15 10.39 -4.15
N GLU A 86 -5.96 10.32 -3.55
CA GLU A 86 -4.68 10.15 -4.25
C GLU A 86 -4.58 8.76 -4.86
N PHE A 87 -5.02 7.74 -4.12
CA PHE A 87 -5.12 6.38 -4.62
C PHE A 87 -6.06 6.30 -5.84
N VAL A 88 -7.25 6.91 -5.77
CA VAL A 88 -8.19 6.95 -6.90
C VAL A 88 -7.58 7.67 -8.10
N ALA A 89 -6.89 8.80 -7.88
CA ALA A 89 -6.23 9.55 -8.94
C ALA A 89 -5.10 8.74 -9.60
N TYR A 90 -4.26 8.08 -8.81
CA TYR A 90 -3.20 7.19 -9.29
C TYR A 90 -3.77 6.05 -10.15
N GLN A 91 -4.83 5.38 -9.68
CA GLN A 91 -5.46 4.26 -10.38
C GLN A 91 -6.04 4.72 -11.73
N LYS A 92 -6.73 5.86 -11.76
CA LYS A 92 -7.24 6.48 -12.99
C LYS A 92 -6.12 6.86 -13.96
N GLN A 93 -5.04 7.46 -13.47
CA GLN A 93 -3.90 7.87 -14.30
C GLN A 93 -3.23 6.68 -14.98
N ASN A 94 -3.20 5.53 -14.31
CA ASN A 94 -2.56 4.30 -14.79
C ASN A 94 -3.53 3.33 -15.51
N ASN A 95 -4.78 3.74 -15.79
CA ASN A 95 -5.83 2.91 -16.39
C ASN A 95 -6.08 1.61 -15.62
N LEU A 96 -6.02 1.67 -14.28
CA LEU A 96 -6.29 0.55 -13.39
C LEU A 96 -7.77 0.62 -12.97
N GLU A 97 -8.57 -0.34 -13.45
CA GLU A 97 -10.05 -0.27 -13.39
C GLU A 97 -10.67 -0.66 -12.03
N MET A 98 -9.86 -1.14 -11.06
CA MET A 98 -10.37 -1.69 -9.79
C MET A 98 -10.10 -0.75 -8.62
N VAL A 99 -10.99 0.23 -8.44
CA VAL A 99 -11.10 1.01 -7.21
C VAL A 99 -12.44 0.65 -6.56
N TYR A 100 -12.38 0.01 -5.39
CA TYR A 100 -13.58 -0.19 -4.59
C TYR A 100 -14.01 1.09 -3.89
N ASP A 101 -15.23 1.13 -3.35
CA ASP A 101 -15.64 2.20 -2.46
C ASP A 101 -14.71 2.29 -1.24
N GLU A 102 -14.41 3.50 -0.78
CA GLU A 102 -13.54 3.76 0.38
C GLU A 102 -13.95 2.95 1.61
N SER A 103 -15.26 2.79 1.82
CA SER A 103 -15.84 2.02 2.92
C SER A 103 -15.35 0.57 2.95
N ARG A 104 -15.10 -0.04 1.79
CA ARG A 104 -14.56 -1.40 1.71
C ARG A 104 -13.11 -1.43 2.18
N TYR A 105 -12.27 -0.47 1.77
CA TYR A 105 -10.89 -0.39 2.26
C TYR A 105 -10.82 -0.13 3.77
N ILE A 106 -11.71 0.69 4.31
CA ILE A 106 -11.82 0.93 5.77
C ILE A 106 -12.25 -0.34 6.50
N GLN A 107 -13.16 -1.11 5.92
CA GLN A 107 -13.59 -2.39 6.48
C GLN A 107 -12.42 -3.38 6.52
N GLU A 108 -11.68 -3.54 5.43
CA GLU A 108 -10.51 -4.43 5.39
C GLU A 108 -9.41 -3.98 6.36
N PHE A 109 -9.13 -2.66 6.43
CA PHE A 109 -8.21 -2.10 7.41
C PHE A 109 -8.59 -2.47 8.85
N THR A 110 -9.88 -2.34 9.18
CA THR A 110 -10.39 -2.62 10.53
C THR A 110 -10.36 -4.11 10.85
N ASN A 111 -10.74 -4.95 9.88
CA ASN A 111 -10.70 -6.40 10.02
C ASN A 111 -9.27 -6.89 10.25
N LEU A 112 -8.33 -6.41 9.44
CA LEU A 112 -6.93 -6.80 9.53
C LEU A 112 -6.30 -6.33 10.84
N LYS A 113 -6.62 -5.10 11.27
CA LYS A 113 -6.21 -4.61 12.61
C LYS A 113 -6.68 -5.54 13.73
N LYS A 114 -7.92 -6.02 13.65
CA LYS A 114 -8.48 -6.95 14.63
C LYS A 114 -7.77 -8.30 14.59
N MET A 115 -7.52 -8.86 13.40
CA MET A 115 -6.79 -10.12 13.23
C MET A 115 -5.38 -10.03 13.78
N MET A 116 -4.64 -8.96 13.46
CA MET A 116 -3.28 -8.76 13.96
C MET A 116 -3.21 -8.57 15.49
N SER A 117 -4.29 -8.08 16.11
CA SER A 117 -4.38 -7.91 17.57
C SER A 117 -4.82 -9.19 18.29
N ASP A 118 -5.20 -10.24 17.54
CA ASP A 118 -5.60 -11.52 18.11
C ASP A 118 -4.37 -12.24 18.69
N PRO A 119 -4.40 -12.63 19.99
CA PRO A 119 -3.31 -13.37 20.60
C PRO A 119 -2.97 -14.68 19.88
N GLU A 120 -3.91 -15.31 19.17
CA GLU A 120 -3.68 -16.56 18.44
C GLU A 120 -2.75 -16.37 17.23
N ASN A 121 -2.78 -15.17 16.63
CA ASN A 121 -1.97 -14.83 15.47
C ASN A 121 -0.54 -14.40 15.83
N GLU A 122 -0.26 -14.06 17.10
CA GLU A 122 1.09 -13.73 17.61
C GLU A 122 1.82 -12.61 16.82
N CYS A 123 1.10 -11.67 16.20
CA CYS A 123 1.70 -10.64 15.34
C CYS A 123 2.27 -9.42 16.08
N ASN A 124 2.27 -9.45 17.42
CA ASN A 124 2.70 -8.38 18.33
C ASN A 124 4.22 -8.23 18.42
#